data_AF-A0A357V637-F1
#
_entry.id   AF-A0A357V637-F1
#
_cell.length_a   1.000
_cell.length_b   1.000
_cell.length_c   1.000
_cell.angle_alpha   90.00
_cell.angle_beta   90.00
_cell.angle_gamma   90.00
#
_symmetry.space_group_name_H-M   'P 1'
#
loop_
_entity.id
_entity.type
_entity.pdbx_description
1 polymer ?
#
loop_
_entity_poly.entity_id
_entity_poly.type
_entity_poly.pdbx_seq_one_letter_code
_entity_poly.pdbx_strand_id
1 'polypeptide(L)' 'SLHFTPDLLAALDARGVERVSLTLHVGAGTFLPVREDDTRHHVMHAEWGEVSRSAADFINQA' A
#
# COMPACT_ATOMS: atom_id res chain seq x y z
N SER A 1 -2.05 -6.76 0.46
CA SER A 1 -3.15 -7.08 -0.48
C SER A 1 -3.64 -8.48 -0.21
N LEU A 2 -4.93 -8.64 0.08
CA LEU A 2 -5.53 -9.90 0.51
C LEU A 2 -5.96 -10.79 -0.66
N HIS A 3 -5.88 -10.29 -1.89
CA HIS A 3 -6.27 -11.03 -3.10
C HIS A 3 -5.11 -11.82 -3.72
N PHE A 4 -3.85 -11.55 -3.36
CA PHE A 4 -2.70 -12.27 -3.89
C PHE A 4 -2.39 -13.50 -3.04
N THR A 5 -2.66 -14.68 -3.60
CA THR A 5 -2.23 -15.95 -3.02
C THR A 5 -0.77 -16.22 -3.36
N PRO A 6 -0.07 -17.07 -2.58
CA PRO A 6 1.29 -17.52 -2.92
C PRO A 6 1.39 -18.08 -4.34
N ASP A 7 0.39 -18.87 -4.78
CA ASP A 7 0.36 -19.45 -6.12
C ASP A 7 0.23 -18.39 -7.22
N LEU A 8 -0.59 -17.36 -7.00
CA LEU A 8 -0.71 -16.24 -7.94
C LEU A 8 0.60 -15.45 -8.02
N LEU A 9 1.25 -15.20 -6.88
CA LEU A 9 2.55 -14.54 -6.86
C LEU A 9 3.61 -15.36 -7.60
N ALA A 10 3.65 -16.67 -7.40
CA ALA A 10 4.56 -17.55 -8.12
C ALA A 10 4.29 -17.56 -9.63
N ALA A 11 3.02 -17.51 -10.06
CA ALA A 11 2.66 -17.42 -11.47
C ALA A 11 3.08 -16.09 -12.12
N LEU A 12 3.04 -14.99 -11.36
CA LEU A 12 3.55 -13.68 -11.80
C LEU A 12 5.08 -13.69 -11.93
N ASP A 13 5.76 -14.25 -10.93
CA ASP A 13 7.22 -14.38 -10.92
C ASP A 13 7.72 -15.23 -12.12
N ALA A 14 7.04 -16.35 -12.42
CA ALA A 14 7.34 -17.20 -13.57
C ALA A 14 7.17 -16.50 -14.93
N ARG A 15 6.39 -15.41 -14.98
CA ARG A 15 6.17 -14.59 -16.18
C ARG A 15 7.12 -13.40 -16.27
N GLY A 16 8.06 -13.26 -15.33
CA GLY A 16 8.99 -12.14 -15.27
C GLY A 16 8.34 -10.83 -14.83
N VAL A 17 7.22 -10.89 -14.11
CA VAL A 17 6.60 -9.68 -13.55
C VAL A 17 7.38 -9.27 -12.31
N GLU A 18 8.10 -8.16 -12.41
CA GLU A 18 8.87 -7.60 -11.31
C GLU A 18 7.98 -6.91 -10.28
N ARG A 19 8.38 -6.95 -9.00
CA ARG A 19 7.59 -6.44 -7.88
C ARG A 19 8.47 -5.67 -6.91
N VAL A 20 7.96 -4.54 -6.44
CA VAL A 20 8.59 -3.71 -5.41
C VAL A 20 7.58 -3.41 -4.31
N SER A 21 8.05 -3.39 -3.06
CA SER A 21 7.22 -3.10 -1.88
C SER A 21 7.49 -1.70 -1.36
N LEU A 22 6.43 -1.03 -0.92
CA LEU A 22 6.47 0.23 -0.17
C LEU A 22 5.86 0.01 1.21
N THR A 23 6.22 0.84 2.17
CA THR A 23 5.68 0.75 3.54
C THR A 23 4.71 1.89 3.78
N LEU A 24 3.53 1.59 4.31
CA LEU A 24 2.58 2.56 4.84
C LEU A 24 2.44 2.35 6.34
N HIS A 25 2.79 3.36 7.11
CA HIS A 25 2.68 3.37 8.56
C HIS A 25 1.31 3.90 8.94
N VAL A 26 0.45 2.98 9.34
CA VAL A 26 -0.90 3.25 9.85
C VAL A 26 -0.86 3.36 11.37
N GLY A 27 -1.40 4.46 11.92
CA GLY A 27 -1.49 4.69 13.37
C GLY A 27 -2.80 4.20 13.97
N ALA A 28 -2.97 4.27 15.29
CA ALA A 28 -4.22 3.85 15.95
C ALA A 28 -5.46 4.63 15.48
N GLY A 29 -5.28 5.84 14.95
CA GLY A 29 -6.36 6.68 14.42
C GLY A 29 -7.01 6.17 13.12
N THR A 30 -6.32 5.36 12.31
CA THR A 30 -6.88 4.84 11.04
C THR A 30 -7.77 3.62 11.23
N PHE A 31 -7.78 3.02 12.42
CA PHE A 31 -8.69 1.93 12.79
C PHE A 31 -9.95 2.41 13.52
N LEU A 32 -10.08 3.72 13.74
CA LEU A 32 -11.31 4.27 14.29
C LEU A 32 -12.41 4.19 13.22
N PRO A 33 -13.58 3.58 13.50
CA PRO A 33 -14.68 3.60 12.57
C PRO A 33 -15.06 5.05 12.26
N VAL A 34 -15.40 5.35 11.00
CA VAL A 34 -15.93 6.66 10.62
C VAL A 34 -17.20 6.89 11.42
N ARG A 35 -17.17 7.84 12.35
CA ARG A 35 -18.30 8.16 13.25
C ARG A 35 -19.18 9.30 12.71
N GLU A 36 -18.92 9.75 11.49
CA GLU A 36 -19.57 10.91 10.90
C GLU A 36 -20.58 10.49 9.82
N ASP A 37 -21.82 10.98 9.93
CA ASP A 37 -22.90 10.70 8.97
C ASP A 37 -22.68 11.40 7.61
N ASP A 38 -21.86 12.46 7.57
CA ASP A 38 -21.49 13.19 6.36
C ASP A 38 -19.98 13.07 6.12
N THR A 39 -19.60 12.40 5.04
CA THR A 39 -18.20 12.17 4.65
C THR A 39 -17.43 13.46 4.39
N ARG A 40 -18.11 14.57 4.11
CA ARG A 40 -17.48 15.89 3.91
C ARG A 40 -16.92 16.49 5.21
N HIS A 41 -17.40 16.04 6.37
CA HIS A 41 -16.91 16.46 7.68
C HIS A 41 -15.87 15.49 8.26
N HIS A 42 -15.62 14.35 7.61
CA HIS A 42 -14.61 13.40 8.06
C HIS A 42 -13.21 13.91 7.76
N VAL A 43 -12.45 14.23 8.80
CA VAL A 43 -11.03 14.58 8.67
C VAL A 43 -10.23 13.29 8.48
N MET A 44 -9.65 13.10 7.30
CA MET A 44 -8.70 12.01 7.08
C MET A 44 -7.47 12.21 7.97
N HIS A 45 -7.20 11.24 8.82
CA HIS A 45 -5.95 11.20 9.57
C HIS A 45 -4.78 11.04 8.61
N ALA A 46 -3.72 11.83 8.83
CA ALA A 46 -2.50 11.70 8.05
C ALA A 46 -1.87 10.32 8.26
N GLU A 47 -1.46 9.70 7.16
CA GLU A 47 -0.67 8.47 7.16
C GLU A 47 0.76 8.81 6.71
N TRP A 48 1.73 8.05 7.20
CA TRP A 48 3.12 8.22 6.81
C TRP A 48 3.57 7.04 5.95
N GLY A 49 4.01 7.29 4.73
CA GLY A 49 4.57 6.26 3.85
C GLY A 49 6.08 6.38 3.73
N GLU A 50 6.75 5.25 3.57
CA GLU A 50 8.17 5.16 3.27
C GLU A 50 8.38 4.59 1.86
N VAL A 51 9.09 5.37 1.03
CA VAL A 51 9.60 4.94 -0.27
C VAL A 51 11.11 4.85 -0.15
N SER A 52 11.65 3.63 -0.19
CA SER A 52 13.09 3.44 -0.16
C SER A 52 13.73 3.96 -1.45
N ARG A 53 15.01 4.33 -1.38
CA ARG A 53 15.77 4.73 -2.58
C ARG A 53 15.73 3.64 -3.65
N SER A 54 15.92 2.38 -3.26
CA SER A 54 15.86 1.26 -4.21
C SER A 54 14.49 1.14 -4.87
N ALA A 55 13.40 1.38 -4.15
CA ALA A 55 12.07 1.35 -4.72
C ALA A 55 11.80 2.51 -5.67
N ALA A 56 12.24 3.72 -5.31
CA ALA A 56 12.15 4.88 -6.19
C ALA A 56 12.96 4.67 -7.47
N ASP A 57 14.19 4.18 -7.36
CA ASP A 57 15.06 3.91 -8.51
C ASP A 57 14.45 2.84 -9.41
N PHE A 58 13.92 1.75 -8.84
CA PHE A 58 13.22 0.71 -9.58
C PHE A 58 12.01 1.25 -10.36
N ILE A 59 11.15 2.04 -9.72
CA ILE A 59 9.95 2.62 -10.36
C ILE A 59 10.34 3.56 -11.50
N ASN A 60 11.40 4.36 -11.33
CA ASN A 60 11.85 5.31 -12.35
C ASN A 60 12.53 4.65 -13.55
N GLN A 61 12.89 3.36 -13.46
CA GLN A 61 13.56 2.58 -14.51
C GLN A 61 12.62 1.60 -15.22
N ALA A 62 11.39 1.44 -14.72
CA ALA A 62 10.34 0.58 -15.31
C ALA A 62 9.63 1.28 -16.47
#